data_AF-A0A5C5W863-F1
#
_entry.id   AF-A0A5C5W863-F1
#
_cell.length_a   1.000
_cell.length_b   1.000
_cell.length_c   1.000
_cell.angle_alpha   90.00
_cell.angle_beta   90.00
_cell.angle_gamma   90.00
#
_symmetry.space_group_name_H-M   'P 1'
#
loop_
_entity.id
_entity.type
_entity.pdbx_description
1 polymer ?
#
loop_
_entity_poly.entity_id
_entity_poly.type
_entity_poly.pdbx_seq_one_letter_code
_entity_poly.pdbx_strand_id
1 'polypeptide(L)'
;MSSPSAASPHNRLGLNYRRVPPRRLSIPIVDAHTHVRECASTGAFFEAAAAYGVSRVLSMSPVEHVERLQEQFGERIGFIAVPRWRDFGLSEAFRDKWMADLGAFRAAGAQLCKFWVAPPMREKHGLTLDHPFLAPVIRHALELGYQFLLHVGDPSVWWRPAGKYANTAVFGTKPQQYEPLEHFLNVTRDRLVILAHMGGSIEEPEFLQSLLDRHPRLHLDCSATKWIVRETARQPAAARAFVIRNADRILFGSDVVVDEKYDFDHYASRYWCHQMMWESSYRGESPIEDPDAELPPRLAGLDLPDDVLRKMSGENVARLGL
;
A
#
# COMPACT_ATOMS: atom_id res chain seq x y z
N MET A 1 31.14 -19.60 13.75
CA MET A 1 29.85 -20.19 13.35
C MET A 1 28.79 -19.53 14.21
N SER A 2 28.00 -18.62 13.64
CA SER A 2 26.96 -17.91 14.40
C SER A 2 25.80 -18.86 14.64
N SER A 3 25.31 -18.94 15.87
CA SER A 3 24.10 -19.69 16.21
C SER A 3 22.96 -19.31 15.27
N PRO A 4 22.08 -20.25 14.86
CA PRO A 4 20.87 -19.89 14.14
C PRO A 4 20.09 -18.91 15.02
N SER A 5 20.00 -17.66 14.58
CA SER A 5 19.16 -16.64 15.18
C SER A 5 17.77 -17.25 15.34
N ALA A 6 17.20 -17.15 16.55
CA ALA A 6 15.83 -17.56 16.79
C ALA A 6 14.93 -16.92 15.72
N ALA A 7 14.10 -17.73 15.05
CA ALA A 7 13.24 -17.29 13.97
C ALA A 7 12.44 -16.05 14.40
N SER A 8 12.67 -14.91 13.74
CA SER A 8 11.91 -13.68 13.99
C SER A 8 10.59 -13.73 13.20
N PRO A 9 9.57 -12.93 13.57
CA PRO A 9 8.32 -12.84 12.82
C PRO A 9 8.47 -12.41 11.35
N HIS A 10 9.64 -11.90 10.96
CA HIS A 10 9.97 -11.48 9.60
C HIS A 10 11.03 -12.37 8.93
N ASN A 11 11.51 -13.41 9.61
CA ASN A 11 12.53 -14.33 9.08
C ASN A 11 12.39 -15.75 9.65
N ARG A 12 11.24 -16.39 9.39
CA ARG A 12 10.94 -17.76 9.83
C ARG A 12 11.89 -18.81 9.25
N LEU A 13 12.46 -18.52 8.09
CA LEU A 13 13.25 -19.47 7.30
C LEU A 13 14.77 -19.28 7.47
N GLY A 14 15.21 -18.35 8.35
CA GLY A 14 16.64 -18.09 8.59
C GLY A 14 17.38 -17.58 7.35
N LEU A 15 16.70 -16.84 6.47
CA LEU A 15 17.28 -16.28 5.26
C LEU A 15 18.29 -15.20 5.61
N ASN A 16 19.39 -15.12 4.86
CA ASN A 16 20.29 -13.97 4.94
C ASN A 16 19.84 -12.92 3.92
N TYR A 17 19.05 -11.92 4.34
CA TYR A 17 18.51 -10.91 3.45
C TYR A 17 19.56 -9.96 2.84
N ARG A 18 20.80 -9.98 3.34
CA ARG A 18 21.93 -9.26 2.72
C ARG A 18 22.50 -10.00 1.50
N ARG A 19 22.21 -11.29 1.35
CA ARG A 19 22.48 -12.07 0.13
C ARG A 19 21.29 -11.95 -0.82
N VAL A 20 21.15 -10.76 -1.40
CA VAL A 20 20.02 -10.43 -2.28
C VAL A 20 20.02 -11.38 -3.50
N PRO A 21 18.90 -12.06 -3.80
CA PRO A 21 18.81 -12.90 -4.99
C PRO A 21 18.91 -12.04 -6.26
N PRO A 22 19.45 -12.58 -7.37
CA PRO A 22 19.52 -11.84 -8.62
C PRO A 22 18.11 -11.41 -9.06
N ARG A 23 17.99 -10.16 -9.49
CA ARG A 23 16.77 -9.63 -10.09
C ARG A 23 16.63 -10.14 -11.52
N ARG A 24 15.41 -10.43 -11.95
CA ARG A 24 15.13 -10.76 -13.34
C ARG A 24 15.40 -9.57 -14.27
N LEU A 25 15.04 -8.37 -13.80
CA LEU A 25 15.30 -7.11 -14.47
C LEU A 25 16.05 -6.16 -13.52
N SER A 26 17.14 -5.58 -14.00
CA SER A 26 17.87 -4.52 -13.30
C SER A 26 17.30 -3.16 -13.69
N ILE A 27 16.12 -2.83 -13.14
CA ILE A 27 15.42 -1.57 -13.36
C ILE A 27 15.13 -0.87 -12.02
N PRO A 28 15.12 0.47 -11.97
CA PRO A 28 14.72 1.20 -10.78
C PRO A 28 13.27 0.90 -10.41
N ILE A 29 13.02 0.63 -9.12
CA ILE A 29 11.67 0.46 -8.58
C ILE A 29 11.27 1.75 -7.85
N VAL A 30 10.01 2.15 -7.99
CA VAL A 30 9.37 3.14 -7.14
C VAL A 30 8.36 2.43 -6.24
N ASP A 31 8.54 2.53 -4.93
CA ASP A 31 7.55 2.08 -3.95
C ASP A 31 6.51 3.16 -3.74
N ALA A 32 5.34 3.01 -4.37
CA ALA A 32 4.29 4.01 -4.35
C ALA A 32 3.48 4.04 -3.04
N HIS A 33 3.81 3.19 -2.04
CA HIS A 33 3.05 3.10 -0.79
C HIS A 33 3.95 2.74 0.39
N THR A 34 4.42 3.76 1.12
CA THR A 34 5.24 3.58 2.33
C THR A 34 4.82 4.52 3.46
N HIS A 35 5.19 4.19 4.69
CA HIS A 35 4.96 4.99 5.88
C HIS A 35 6.29 5.29 6.57
N VAL A 36 7.08 6.20 5.99
CA VAL A 36 8.39 6.58 6.52
C VAL A 36 8.23 7.61 7.63
N ARG A 37 8.84 7.35 8.79
CA ARG A 37 9.01 8.31 9.88
C ARG A 37 10.49 8.61 10.02
N GLU A 38 10.82 9.82 10.46
CA GLU A 38 12.17 10.15 10.90
C GLU A 38 12.38 9.51 12.27
N CYS A 39 13.28 8.53 12.32
CA CYS A 39 13.67 7.79 13.51
C CYS A 39 14.98 7.01 13.28
N ALA A 40 15.50 6.37 14.33
CA ALA A 40 16.76 5.60 14.28
C ALA A 40 16.81 4.51 13.18
N SER A 41 15.67 3.91 12.84
CA SER A 41 15.59 2.82 11.85
C SER A 41 15.40 3.30 10.40
N THR A 42 15.26 4.62 10.16
CA THR A 42 15.04 5.18 8.82
C THR A 42 16.17 4.82 7.86
N GLY A 43 17.43 4.91 8.32
CA GLY A 43 18.60 4.55 7.50
C GLY A 43 18.57 3.07 7.09
N ALA A 44 18.23 2.18 8.02
CA ALA A 44 18.13 0.74 7.75
C ALA A 44 17.01 0.42 6.75
N PHE A 45 15.90 1.16 6.78
CA PHE A 45 14.85 1.04 5.77
C PHE A 45 15.36 1.41 4.37
N PHE A 46 16.01 2.56 4.20
CA PHE A 46 16.54 2.96 2.90
C PHE A 46 17.68 2.05 2.42
N GLU A 47 18.49 1.51 3.33
CA GLU A 47 19.48 0.49 3.02
C GLU A 47 18.83 -0.78 2.46
N ALA A 48 17.78 -1.29 3.12
CA ALA A 48 17.03 -2.44 2.65
C ALA A 48 16.31 -2.17 1.32
N ALA A 49 15.68 -1.01 1.16
CA ALA A 49 15.04 -0.61 -0.08
C ALA A 49 16.03 -0.61 -1.26
N ALA A 50 17.18 0.05 -1.09
CA ALA A 50 18.21 0.12 -2.11
C ALA A 50 18.81 -1.26 -2.46
N ALA A 51 19.03 -2.12 -1.45
CA ALA A 51 19.54 -3.47 -1.66
C ALA A 51 18.65 -4.31 -2.60
N TYR A 52 17.33 -4.05 -2.62
CA TYR A 52 16.36 -4.74 -3.46
C TYR A 52 15.94 -3.95 -4.71
N GLY A 53 16.66 -2.89 -5.06
CA GLY A 53 16.45 -2.10 -6.29
C GLY A 53 15.40 -0.99 -6.19
N VAL A 54 14.89 -0.71 -4.99
CA VAL A 54 13.99 0.43 -4.75
C VAL A 54 14.81 1.72 -4.70
N SER A 55 14.55 2.57 -5.68
CA SER A 55 15.28 3.82 -5.92
C SER A 55 14.58 5.05 -5.36
N ARG A 56 13.24 5.00 -5.29
CA ARG A 56 12.38 6.06 -4.77
C ARG A 56 11.20 5.47 -4.02
N VAL A 57 10.75 6.14 -2.98
CA VAL A 57 9.52 5.79 -2.25
C VAL A 57 8.57 6.99 -2.20
N LEU A 58 7.28 6.73 -2.30
CA LEU A 58 6.23 7.70 -1.99
C LEU A 58 5.70 7.38 -0.59
N SER A 59 5.81 8.35 0.30
CA SER A 59 5.61 8.14 1.74
C SER A 59 4.49 8.99 2.30
N MET A 60 3.63 8.35 3.11
CA MET A 60 2.64 8.99 3.98
C MET A 60 3.29 9.38 5.31
N SER A 61 4.36 10.17 5.22
CA SER A 61 5.07 10.69 6.39
C SER A 61 4.23 11.75 7.12
N PRO A 62 4.34 11.87 8.46
CA PRO A 62 3.81 13.03 9.16
C PRO A 62 4.39 14.33 8.58
N VAL A 63 3.57 15.38 8.47
CA VAL A 63 3.97 16.66 7.84
C VAL A 63 5.20 17.27 8.52
N GLU A 64 5.30 17.13 9.84
CA GLU A 64 6.43 17.58 10.64
C GLU A 64 7.77 16.91 10.31
N HIS A 65 7.76 15.77 9.61
CA HIS A 65 8.98 15.05 9.21
C HIS A 65 9.39 15.32 7.76
N VAL A 66 8.52 15.97 6.96
CA VAL A 66 8.71 16.14 5.51
C VAL A 66 10.02 16.84 5.18
N GLU A 67 10.29 17.99 5.81
CA GLU A 67 11.50 18.78 5.54
C GLU A 67 12.78 17.98 5.82
N ARG A 68 12.91 17.42 7.03
CA ARG A 68 14.08 16.63 7.42
C ARG A 68 14.29 15.39 6.56
N LEU A 69 13.21 14.68 6.22
CA LEU A 69 13.29 13.51 5.35
C LEU A 69 13.70 13.91 3.93
N GLN A 70 13.19 15.03 3.41
CA GLN A 70 13.57 15.55 2.11
C GLN A 70 15.04 15.98 2.07
N GLU A 71 15.54 16.65 3.12
CA GLU A 71 16.94 17.03 3.27
C GLU A 71 17.87 15.81 3.30
N GLN A 72 17.48 14.76 4.04
CA GLN A 72 18.33 13.57 4.23
C GLN A 72 18.32 12.62 3.03
N PHE A 73 17.17 12.46 2.36
CA PHE A 73 17.00 11.43 1.34
C PHE A 73 16.83 11.97 -0.08
N GLY A 74 16.58 13.27 -0.26
CA GLY A 74 16.49 13.93 -1.55
C GLY A 74 15.45 13.27 -2.45
N GLU A 75 15.81 13.03 -3.72
CA GLU A 75 14.92 12.44 -4.72
C GLU A 75 14.51 10.99 -4.41
N ARG A 76 15.14 10.32 -3.43
CA ARG A 76 14.77 8.97 -2.99
C ARG A 76 13.44 8.94 -2.23
N ILE A 77 12.91 10.07 -1.81
CA ILE A 77 11.61 10.18 -1.16
C ILE A 77 10.74 11.23 -1.84
N GLY A 78 9.47 10.90 -2.04
CA GLY A 78 8.38 11.82 -2.30
C GLY A 78 7.27 11.60 -1.28
N PHE A 79 6.29 12.50 -1.25
CA PHE A 79 5.26 12.50 -0.20
C PHE A 79 3.85 12.31 -0.75
N ILE A 80 3.03 11.64 0.06
CA ILE A 80 1.58 11.53 -0.10
C ILE A 80 0.96 12.27 1.09
N ALA A 81 0.11 13.25 0.80
CA ALA A 81 -0.50 14.07 1.83
C ALA A 81 -1.46 13.24 2.70
N VAL A 82 -1.25 13.29 4.01
CA VAL A 82 -2.08 12.62 5.03
C VAL A 82 -2.33 13.54 6.22
N PRO A 83 -3.49 13.47 6.87
CA PRO A 83 -3.66 14.10 8.17
C PRO A 83 -2.89 13.32 9.25
N ARG A 84 -2.81 13.89 10.44
CA ARG A 84 -2.39 13.18 11.65
C ARG A 84 -3.47 12.19 12.11
N TRP A 85 -3.55 11.03 11.45
CA TRP A 85 -4.57 10.00 11.73
C TRP A 85 -4.62 9.54 13.20
N ARG A 86 -3.50 9.59 13.93
CA ARG A 86 -3.46 9.25 15.36
C ARG A 86 -4.30 10.20 16.22
N ASP A 87 -4.39 11.46 15.79
CA ASP A 87 -5.12 12.53 16.49
C ASP A 87 -6.50 12.76 15.88
N PHE A 88 -6.96 11.84 15.01
CA PHE A 88 -8.19 12.04 14.26
C PHE A 88 -9.40 12.22 15.18
N GLY A 89 -10.16 13.26 14.89
CA GLY A 89 -11.45 13.55 15.50
C GLY A 89 -12.32 14.37 14.56
N LEU A 90 -13.64 14.27 14.76
CA LEU A 90 -14.64 15.01 13.98
C LEU A 90 -14.80 16.44 14.51
N SER A 91 -13.71 17.21 14.55
CA SER A 91 -13.72 18.60 14.97
C SER A 91 -13.35 19.53 13.82
N GLU A 92 -13.88 20.76 13.86
CA GLU A 92 -13.52 21.80 12.91
C GLU A 92 -12.02 22.12 12.97
N ALA A 93 -11.45 22.22 14.17
CA ALA A 93 -10.02 22.43 14.36
C ALA A 93 -9.14 21.36 13.69
N PHE A 94 -9.54 20.07 13.77
CA PHE A 94 -8.81 19.01 13.08
C PHE A 94 -8.92 19.14 11.55
N ARG A 95 -10.11 19.44 11.04
CA ARG A 95 -10.37 19.62 9.62
C ARG A 95 -9.58 20.79 9.04
N ASP A 96 -9.55 21.92 9.75
CA ASP A 96 -8.81 23.11 9.33
C ASP A 96 -7.30 22.83 9.30
N LYS A 97 -6.79 22.12 10.31
CA LYS A 97 -5.39 21.68 10.32
C LYS A 97 -5.07 20.73 9.17
N TRP A 98 -5.97 19.81 8.85
CA TRP A 98 -5.81 18.91 7.70
C TRP A 98 -5.76 19.70 6.39
N MET A 99 -6.68 20.64 6.17
CA MET A 99 -6.68 21.47 4.97
C MET A 99 -5.39 22.31 4.85
N ALA A 100 -4.89 22.87 5.96
CA ALA A 100 -3.60 23.57 5.97
C ALA A 100 -2.43 22.63 5.63
N ASP A 101 -2.41 21.42 6.20
CA ASP A 101 -1.38 20.42 5.91
C ASP A 101 -1.39 20.01 4.43
N LEU A 102 -2.56 19.93 3.78
CA LEU A 102 -2.65 19.67 2.33
C LEU A 102 -1.89 20.72 1.51
N GLY A 103 -1.96 22.00 1.91
CA GLY A 103 -1.18 23.07 1.29
C GLY A 103 0.33 22.88 1.49
N ALA A 104 0.75 22.53 2.70
CA ALA A 104 2.16 22.27 3.02
C ALA A 104 2.73 21.09 2.24
N PHE A 105 2.01 19.97 2.17
CA PHE A 105 2.39 18.83 1.33
C PHE A 105 2.47 19.20 -0.15
N ARG A 106 1.58 20.09 -0.62
CA ARG A 106 1.57 20.48 -2.03
C ARG A 106 2.79 21.31 -2.39
N ALA A 107 3.20 22.21 -1.49
CA ALA A 107 4.45 22.96 -1.59
C ALA A 107 5.68 22.04 -1.56
N ALA A 108 5.61 20.92 -0.83
CA ALA A 108 6.64 19.87 -0.83
C ALA A 108 6.56 18.90 -2.03
N GLY A 109 5.73 19.18 -3.04
CA GLY A 109 5.66 18.43 -4.29
C GLY A 109 4.74 17.21 -4.27
N ALA A 110 3.99 16.96 -3.18
CA ALA A 110 3.05 15.84 -3.10
C ALA A 110 1.97 15.95 -4.20
N GLN A 111 1.79 14.90 -4.99
CA GLN A 111 0.75 14.81 -6.04
C GLN A 111 -0.50 14.07 -5.58
N LEU A 112 -0.36 13.23 -4.55
CA LEU A 112 -1.41 12.37 -4.00
C LEU A 112 -1.81 12.86 -2.62
N CYS A 113 -3.10 12.78 -2.30
CA CYS A 113 -3.59 12.81 -0.92
C CYS A 113 -4.33 11.51 -0.59
N LYS A 114 -4.13 11.01 0.63
CA LYS A 114 -4.71 9.73 1.08
C LYS A 114 -5.91 9.94 1.98
N PHE A 115 -6.95 9.15 1.72
CA PHE A 115 -8.05 8.93 2.66
C PHE A 115 -8.00 7.49 3.15
N TRP A 116 -7.90 7.35 4.47
CA TRP A 116 -8.07 6.07 5.15
C TRP A 116 -9.48 6.03 5.75
N VAL A 117 -10.36 5.26 5.13
CA VAL A 117 -11.77 5.10 5.51
C VAL A 117 -12.12 3.61 5.63
N ALA A 118 -11.14 2.80 6.01
CA ALA A 118 -11.32 1.38 6.26
C ALA A 118 -12.27 1.15 7.48
N PRO A 119 -12.76 -0.08 7.69
CA PRO A 119 -13.78 -0.37 8.71
C PRO A 119 -13.51 0.16 10.15
N PRO A 120 -12.26 0.27 10.66
CA PRO A 120 -12.01 0.90 11.96
C PRO A 120 -12.46 2.36 12.06
N MET A 121 -12.37 3.12 10.97
CA MET A 121 -12.82 4.53 10.93
C MET A 121 -14.35 4.63 10.94
N ARG A 122 -15.02 3.68 10.28
CA ARG A 122 -16.47 3.53 10.34
C ARG A 122 -16.94 3.19 11.75
N GLU A 123 -16.31 2.22 12.40
CA GLU A 123 -16.66 1.83 13.78
C GLU A 123 -16.50 2.98 14.77
N LYS A 124 -15.33 3.63 14.75
CA LYS A 124 -14.99 4.64 15.76
C LYS A 124 -15.67 5.99 15.53
N HIS A 125 -15.91 6.36 14.27
CA HIS A 125 -16.33 7.71 13.89
C HIS A 125 -17.53 7.76 12.94
N GLY A 126 -18.09 6.62 12.51
CA GLY A 126 -19.08 6.60 11.43
C GLY A 126 -18.55 7.11 10.09
N LEU A 127 -17.22 7.19 9.95
CA LEU A 127 -16.59 7.85 8.82
C LEU A 127 -16.53 6.93 7.60
N THR A 128 -17.21 7.34 6.53
CA THR A 128 -17.17 6.80 5.17
C THR A 128 -16.71 7.89 4.17
N LEU A 129 -16.40 7.55 2.92
CA LEU A 129 -15.91 8.55 1.93
C LEU A 129 -16.92 9.66 1.62
N ASP A 130 -18.20 9.37 1.73
CA ASP A 130 -19.31 10.30 1.52
C ASP A 130 -19.73 11.05 2.80
N HIS A 131 -19.02 10.84 3.91
CA HIS A 131 -19.35 11.50 5.17
C HIS A 131 -19.18 13.03 5.04
N PRO A 132 -20.18 13.86 5.47
CA PRO A 132 -20.16 15.32 5.29
C PRO A 132 -18.93 16.03 5.85
N PHE A 133 -18.29 15.45 6.87
CA PHE A 133 -17.02 15.95 7.42
C PHE A 133 -15.90 16.04 6.38
N LEU A 134 -15.83 15.07 5.45
CA LEU A 134 -14.79 15.02 4.42
C LEU A 134 -15.08 15.93 3.24
N ALA A 135 -16.33 16.34 3.01
CA ALA A 135 -16.70 17.11 1.82
C ALA A 135 -15.88 18.42 1.65
N PRO A 136 -15.64 19.25 2.69
CA PRO A 136 -14.76 20.42 2.56
C PRO A 136 -13.31 20.05 2.27
N VAL A 137 -12.79 18.98 2.88
CA VAL A 137 -11.41 18.50 2.68
C VAL A 137 -11.21 18.01 1.25
N ILE A 138 -12.16 17.23 0.73
CA ILE A 138 -12.13 16.71 -0.64
C ILE A 138 -12.19 17.86 -1.65
N ARG A 139 -13.08 18.83 -1.44
CA ARG A 139 -13.16 20.03 -2.29
C ARG A 139 -11.83 20.78 -2.30
N HIS A 140 -11.25 21.01 -1.14
CA HIS A 140 -9.97 21.71 -1.03
C HIS A 140 -8.82 20.94 -1.71
N ALA A 141 -8.79 19.61 -1.56
CA ALA A 141 -7.82 18.77 -2.25
C ALA A 141 -7.96 18.87 -3.79
N LEU A 142 -9.19 18.90 -4.32
CA LEU A 142 -9.46 19.08 -5.75
C LEU A 142 -8.99 20.45 -6.26
N GLU A 143 -9.21 21.52 -5.49
CA GLU A 143 -8.74 22.88 -5.78
C GLU A 143 -7.21 22.96 -5.83
N LEU A 144 -6.53 22.26 -4.93
CA LEU A 144 -5.06 22.11 -4.92
C LEU A 144 -4.52 21.17 -6.00
N GLY A 145 -5.41 20.57 -6.80
CA GLY A 145 -5.04 19.71 -7.92
C GLY A 145 -4.50 18.34 -7.52
N TYR A 146 -4.88 17.81 -6.36
CA TYR A 146 -4.48 16.48 -5.93
C TYR A 146 -5.11 15.37 -6.79
N GLN A 147 -4.39 14.26 -6.87
CA GLN A 147 -4.90 12.93 -7.17
C GLN A 147 -5.10 12.16 -5.85
N PHE A 148 -5.73 10.99 -5.89
CA PHE A 148 -6.15 10.32 -4.65
C PHE A 148 -5.55 8.92 -4.48
N LEU A 149 -5.23 8.58 -3.22
CA LEU A 149 -4.95 7.22 -2.78
C LEU A 149 -5.95 6.82 -1.69
N LEU A 150 -6.69 5.72 -1.88
CA LEU A 150 -7.80 5.36 -1.00
C LEU A 150 -7.59 3.99 -0.39
N HIS A 151 -7.81 3.86 0.92
CA HIS A 151 -7.90 2.59 1.62
C HIS A 151 -9.31 2.43 2.17
N VAL A 152 -10.10 1.58 1.51
CA VAL A 152 -11.53 1.38 1.77
C VAL A 152 -11.87 -0.03 2.31
N GLY A 153 -10.97 -0.99 2.14
CA GLY A 153 -11.20 -2.39 2.46
C GLY A 153 -9.94 -3.09 2.96
N ASP A 154 -10.15 -4.29 3.47
CA ASP A 154 -9.24 -5.17 4.23
C ASP A 154 -9.51 -6.64 3.77
N PRO A 155 -8.86 -7.68 4.33
CA PRO A 155 -8.99 -9.07 3.86
C PRO A 155 -10.39 -9.69 3.96
N SER A 156 -10.89 -10.35 2.91
CA SER A 156 -12.27 -10.92 2.91
C SER A 156 -12.53 -11.89 4.07
N VAL A 157 -11.50 -12.56 4.59
CA VAL A 157 -11.58 -13.42 5.78
C VAL A 157 -12.08 -12.66 7.03
N TRP A 158 -11.81 -11.36 7.15
CA TRP A 158 -12.25 -10.56 8.29
C TRP A 158 -13.76 -10.31 8.32
N TRP A 159 -14.48 -10.45 7.20
CA TRP A 159 -15.96 -10.34 7.15
C TRP A 159 -16.69 -11.67 7.30
N ARG A 160 -15.98 -12.79 7.37
CA ARG A 160 -16.60 -14.10 7.60
C ARG A 160 -17.21 -14.16 8.99
N PRO A 161 -18.12 -15.11 9.27
CA PRO A 161 -18.56 -15.39 10.63
C PRO A 161 -17.36 -15.57 11.57
N ALA A 162 -17.42 -14.96 12.77
CA ALA A 162 -16.32 -14.88 13.74
C ALA A 162 -15.05 -14.11 13.30
N GLY A 163 -15.06 -13.51 12.10
CA GLY A 163 -14.02 -12.58 11.66
C GLY A 163 -14.09 -11.23 12.40
N LYS A 164 -13.03 -10.43 12.24
CA LYS A 164 -12.87 -9.11 12.87
C LYS A 164 -14.04 -8.14 12.61
N TYR A 165 -14.67 -8.24 11.44
CA TYR A 165 -15.79 -7.42 10.98
C TYR A 165 -17.09 -8.21 10.84
N ALA A 166 -17.25 -9.31 11.57
CA ALA A 166 -18.45 -10.15 11.52
C ALA A 166 -19.72 -9.42 11.99
N ASN A 167 -19.59 -8.39 12.84
CA ASN A 167 -20.74 -7.60 13.30
C ASN A 167 -21.18 -6.60 12.23
N THR A 168 -22.10 -7.02 11.37
CA THR A 168 -22.63 -6.22 10.26
C THR A 168 -23.40 -4.98 10.71
N ALA A 169 -23.92 -4.93 11.94
CA ALA A 169 -24.56 -3.74 12.47
C ALA A 169 -23.54 -2.60 12.73
N VAL A 170 -22.28 -2.94 12.97
CA VAL A 170 -21.19 -1.98 13.19
C VAL A 170 -20.48 -1.65 11.88
N PHE A 171 -20.00 -2.69 11.18
CA PHE A 171 -19.11 -2.52 10.04
C PHE A 171 -19.85 -2.49 8.69
N GLY A 172 -21.10 -2.92 8.63
CA GLY A 172 -21.75 -3.30 7.38
C GLY A 172 -21.14 -4.57 6.80
N THR A 173 -21.33 -4.77 5.50
CA THR A 173 -20.76 -5.88 4.73
C THR A 173 -19.56 -5.42 3.92
N LYS A 174 -18.77 -6.36 3.37
CA LYS A 174 -17.64 -6.02 2.48
C LYS A 174 -18.10 -5.26 1.23
N PRO A 175 -19.15 -5.68 0.48
CA PRO A 175 -19.64 -4.91 -0.66
C PRO A 175 -20.06 -3.48 -0.31
N GLN A 176 -20.66 -3.27 0.86
CA GLN A 176 -21.06 -1.93 1.33
C GLN A 176 -19.90 -0.97 1.57
N GLN A 177 -18.65 -1.45 1.69
CA GLN A 177 -17.49 -0.55 1.75
C GLN A 177 -17.21 0.13 0.41
N TYR A 178 -17.65 -0.47 -0.70
CA TYR A 178 -17.41 0.05 -2.05
C TYR A 178 -18.50 1.01 -2.52
N GLU A 179 -19.67 1.07 -1.88
CA GLU A 179 -20.73 2.02 -2.25
C GLU A 179 -20.28 3.49 -2.12
N PRO A 180 -19.69 3.94 -0.97
CA PRO A 180 -19.14 5.30 -0.88
C PRO A 180 -17.95 5.53 -1.80
N LEU A 181 -17.16 4.48 -2.08
CA LEU A 181 -16.06 4.56 -3.03
C LEU A 181 -16.57 4.88 -4.43
N GLU A 182 -17.58 4.15 -4.92
CA GLU A 182 -18.10 4.39 -6.27
C GLU A 182 -18.71 5.78 -6.40
N HIS A 183 -19.38 6.28 -5.35
CA HIS A 183 -19.79 7.68 -5.29
C HIS A 183 -18.58 8.62 -5.42
N PHE A 184 -17.51 8.38 -4.65
CA PHE A 184 -16.27 9.15 -4.72
C PHE A 184 -15.64 9.13 -6.13
N LEU A 185 -15.56 7.96 -6.77
CA LEU A 185 -15.01 7.80 -8.12
C LEU A 185 -15.83 8.55 -9.16
N ASN A 186 -17.14 8.66 -8.98
CA ASN A 186 -18.01 9.43 -9.86
C ASN A 186 -17.81 10.94 -9.71
N VAL A 187 -17.68 11.45 -8.48
CA VAL A 187 -17.44 12.88 -8.24
C VAL A 187 -16.01 13.31 -8.58
N THR A 188 -15.06 12.37 -8.63
CA THR A 188 -13.65 12.60 -8.99
C THR A 188 -13.26 11.96 -10.33
N ARG A 189 -14.22 11.78 -11.25
CA ARG A 189 -14.04 11.02 -12.51
C ARG A 189 -12.93 11.53 -13.44
N ASP A 190 -12.50 12.79 -13.28
CA ASP A 190 -11.41 13.44 -14.01
C ASP A 190 -10.03 13.22 -13.36
N ARG A 191 -10.02 12.70 -12.13
CA ARG A 191 -8.83 12.45 -11.32
C ARG A 191 -8.37 11.01 -11.40
N LEU A 192 -7.07 10.82 -11.24
CA LEU A 192 -6.45 9.55 -10.93
C LEU A 192 -6.82 9.17 -9.50
N VAL A 193 -7.24 7.91 -9.33
CA VAL A 193 -7.47 7.31 -8.03
C VAL A 193 -6.72 6.00 -7.96
N ILE A 194 -5.91 5.81 -6.91
CA ILE A 194 -5.22 4.56 -6.60
C ILE A 194 -5.92 3.93 -5.41
N LEU A 195 -6.41 2.70 -5.56
CA LEU A 195 -6.86 1.93 -4.39
C LEU A 195 -5.71 1.12 -3.83
N ALA A 196 -5.50 1.30 -2.54
CA ALA A 196 -4.50 0.56 -1.80
C ALA A 196 -4.82 -0.94 -1.74
N HIS A 197 -3.78 -1.75 -1.61
CA HIS A 197 -3.86 -3.16 -1.24
C HIS A 197 -4.67 -3.99 -2.25
N MET A 198 -4.40 -3.79 -3.54
CA MET A 198 -5.15 -4.40 -4.65
C MET A 198 -6.66 -4.15 -4.52
N GLY A 199 -7.02 -2.90 -4.26
CA GLY A 199 -8.42 -2.52 -4.11
C GLY A 199 -9.08 -2.98 -2.81
N GLY A 200 -8.32 -3.57 -1.89
CA GLY A 200 -8.86 -4.22 -0.71
C GLY A 200 -9.60 -5.54 -1.01
N SER A 201 -9.40 -6.14 -2.20
CA SER A 201 -10.18 -7.29 -2.66
C SER A 201 -9.40 -8.25 -3.57
N ILE A 202 -8.10 -8.45 -3.31
CA ILE A 202 -7.25 -9.38 -4.11
C ILE A 202 -7.81 -10.81 -4.15
N GLU A 203 -8.63 -11.20 -3.17
CA GLU A 203 -9.33 -12.48 -3.11
C GLU A 203 -10.41 -12.63 -4.19
N GLU A 204 -10.88 -11.51 -4.76
CA GLU A 204 -12.06 -11.39 -5.60
C GLU A 204 -11.71 -10.71 -6.95
N PRO A 205 -10.88 -11.34 -7.81
CA PRO A 205 -10.35 -10.72 -9.02
C PRO A 205 -11.42 -10.32 -10.05
N GLU A 206 -12.55 -11.05 -10.11
CA GLU A 206 -13.67 -10.71 -11.00
C GLU A 206 -14.36 -9.41 -10.57
N PHE A 207 -14.53 -9.21 -9.26
CA PHE A 207 -15.07 -7.98 -8.70
C PHE A 207 -14.13 -6.79 -8.98
N LEU A 208 -12.83 -6.96 -8.71
CA LEU A 208 -11.84 -5.93 -9.02
C LEU A 208 -11.82 -5.60 -10.52
N GLN A 209 -11.94 -6.60 -11.38
CA GLN A 209 -12.00 -6.38 -12.82
C GLN A 209 -13.23 -5.56 -13.22
N SER A 210 -14.41 -5.89 -12.68
CA SER A 210 -15.64 -5.12 -12.90
C SER A 210 -15.49 -3.66 -12.44
N LEU A 211 -14.84 -3.43 -11.30
CA LEU A 211 -14.59 -2.08 -10.80
C LEU A 211 -13.64 -1.30 -11.75
N LEU A 212 -12.55 -1.93 -12.17
CA LEU A 212 -11.59 -1.34 -13.10
C LEU A 212 -12.20 -1.08 -14.50
N ASP A 213 -13.08 -1.96 -14.99
CA ASP A 213 -13.74 -1.78 -16.29
C ASP A 213 -14.70 -0.59 -16.30
N ARG A 214 -15.34 -0.29 -15.15
CA ARG A 214 -16.26 0.85 -14.99
C ARG A 214 -15.56 2.18 -14.74
N HIS A 215 -14.35 2.17 -14.18
CA HIS A 215 -13.61 3.37 -13.79
C HIS A 215 -12.22 3.43 -14.46
N PRO A 216 -12.10 4.08 -15.64
CA PRO A 216 -10.87 4.02 -16.44
C PRO A 216 -9.66 4.74 -15.81
N ARG A 217 -9.88 5.67 -14.89
CA ARG A 217 -8.82 6.35 -14.13
C ARG A 217 -8.48 5.67 -12.79
N LEU A 218 -9.15 4.55 -12.48
CA LEU A 218 -8.85 3.77 -11.29
C LEU A 218 -7.63 2.89 -11.51
N HIS A 219 -6.70 2.96 -10.57
CA HIS A 219 -5.48 2.17 -10.49
C HIS A 219 -5.43 1.47 -9.14
N LEU A 220 -4.57 0.47 -9.02
CA LEU A 220 -4.34 -0.29 -7.79
C LEU A 220 -2.85 -0.21 -7.43
N ASP A 221 -2.53 -0.29 -6.14
CA ASP A 221 -1.18 -0.66 -5.71
C ASP A 221 -1.16 -2.09 -5.15
N CYS A 222 0.03 -2.69 -5.03
CA CYS A 222 0.21 -4.02 -4.46
C CYS A 222 0.74 -4.01 -3.01
N SER A 223 0.44 -2.95 -2.27
CA SER A 223 0.86 -2.74 -0.89
C SER A 223 0.14 -3.68 0.10
N ALA A 224 0.60 -3.73 1.35
CA ALA A 224 0.25 -4.71 2.39
C ALA A 224 0.87 -6.08 2.14
N THR A 225 2.21 -6.13 2.08
CA THR A 225 2.99 -7.30 1.64
C THR A 225 2.49 -8.64 2.18
N LYS A 226 2.23 -8.76 3.49
CA LYS A 226 1.79 -10.03 4.10
C LYS A 226 0.50 -10.54 3.47
N TRP A 227 -0.50 -9.67 3.38
CA TRP A 227 -1.80 -9.98 2.82
C TRP A 227 -1.70 -10.32 1.33
N ILE A 228 -0.99 -9.49 0.54
CA ILE A 228 -0.84 -9.72 -0.90
C ILE A 228 -0.11 -11.04 -1.18
N VAL A 229 0.94 -11.36 -0.42
CA VAL A 229 1.66 -12.63 -0.52
C VAL A 229 0.73 -13.80 -0.22
N ARG A 230 -0.02 -13.74 0.88
CA ARG A 230 -0.93 -14.80 1.31
C ARG A 230 -2.00 -15.10 0.24
N GLU A 231 -2.72 -14.07 -0.21
CA GLU A 231 -3.84 -14.29 -1.13
C GLU A 231 -3.38 -14.61 -2.56
N THR A 232 -2.23 -14.07 -2.98
CA THR A 232 -1.60 -14.49 -4.23
C THR A 232 -1.22 -15.98 -4.18
N ALA A 233 -0.67 -16.45 -3.07
CA ALA A 233 -0.31 -17.86 -2.90
C ALA A 233 -1.53 -18.80 -2.89
N ARG A 234 -2.71 -18.32 -2.45
CA ARG A 234 -3.96 -19.09 -2.46
C ARG A 234 -4.51 -19.32 -3.87
N GLN A 235 -4.27 -18.39 -4.80
CA GLN A 235 -4.80 -18.45 -6.17
C GLN A 235 -3.81 -17.91 -7.24
N PRO A 236 -2.60 -18.50 -7.36
CA PRO A 236 -1.51 -17.90 -8.13
C PRO A 236 -1.84 -17.75 -9.63
N ALA A 237 -2.57 -18.69 -10.22
CA ALA A 237 -2.97 -18.61 -11.63
C ALA A 237 -3.93 -17.43 -11.89
N ALA A 238 -4.94 -17.25 -11.03
CA ALA A 238 -5.90 -16.16 -11.15
C ALA A 238 -5.25 -14.80 -10.87
N ALA A 239 -4.41 -14.72 -9.82
CA ALA A 239 -3.65 -13.51 -9.51
C ALA A 239 -2.72 -13.11 -10.67
N ARG A 240 -1.99 -14.07 -11.24
CA ARG A 240 -1.14 -13.84 -12.42
C ARG A 240 -1.93 -13.31 -13.61
N ALA A 241 -3.05 -13.96 -13.95
CA ALA A 241 -3.89 -13.54 -15.07
C ALA A 241 -4.44 -12.12 -14.86
N PHE A 242 -4.88 -11.79 -13.65
CA PHE A 242 -5.38 -10.47 -13.29
C PHE A 242 -4.29 -9.39 -13.42
N VAL A 243 -3.09 -9.66 -12.88
CA VAL A 243 -1.96 -8.71 -12.93
C VAL A 243 -1.53 -8.46 -14.38
N ILE A 244 -1.42 -9.49 -15.21
CA ILE A 244 -1.06 -9.34 -16.63
C ILE A 244 -2.13 -8.53 -17.37
N ARG A 245 -3.41 -8.85 -17.18
CA ARG A 245 -4.52 -8.13 -17.84
C ARG A 245 -4.54 -6.64 -17.48
N ASN A 246 -4.14 -6.29 -16.26
CA ASN A 246 -4.19 -4.92 -15.75
C ASN A 246 -2.80 -4.32 -15.50
N ALA A 247 -1.78 -4.79 -16.24
CA ALA A 247 -0.38 -4.39 -16.01
C ALA A 247 -0.15 -2.87 -16.06
N ASP A 248 -0.92 -2.16 -16.89
CA ASP A 248 -0.89 -0.71 -16.98
C ASP A 248 -1.56 0.01 -15.80
N ARG A 249 -2.29 -0.69 -14.93
CA ARG A 249 -3.07 -0.07 -13.85
C ARG A 249 -2.64 -0.49 -12.45
N ILE A 250 -1.52 -1.20 -12.32
CA ILE A 250 -1.01 -1.70 -11.05
C ILE A 250 0.36 -1.07 -10.76
N LEU A 251 0.50 -0.48 -9.58
CA LEU A 251 1.72 0.13 -9.09
C LEU A 251 2.36 -0.76 -8.03
N PHE A 252 3.70 -0.80 -8.02
CA PHE A 252 4.42 -1.41 -6.91
C PHE A 252 4.19 -0.61 -5.61
N GLY A 253 3.91 -1.32 -4.52
CA GLY A 253 3.81 -0.74 -3.18
C GLY A 253 4.11 -1.81 -2.14
N SER A 254 4.77 -1.47 -1.03
CA SER A 254 5.07 -2.45 0.04
C SER A 254 4.16 -2.32 1.26
N ASP A 255 3.69 -1.10 1.56
CA ASP A 255 3.08 -0.72 2.84
C ASP A 255 4.03 -0.90 4.04
N VAL A 256 5.34 -0.70 3.82
CA VAL A 256 6.30 -0.73 4.93
C VAL A 256 6.10 0.48 5.84
N VAL A 257 5.90 0.20 7.13
CA VAL A 257 5.88 1.20 8.21
C VAL A 257 7.24 1.24 8.87
N VAL A 258 7.91 2.39 8.78
CA VAL A 258 9.20 2.61 9.44
C VAL A 258 8.95 2.98 10.90
N ASP A 259 9.54 2.20 11.80
CA ASP A 259 9.41 2.32 13.24
C ASP A 259 10.71 1.87 13.92
N GLU A 260 11.03 2.44 15.08
CA GLU A 260 12.28 2.18 15.80
C GLU A 260 12.42 0.73 16.26
N LYS A 261 11.29 0.02 16.43
CA LYS A 261 11.31 -1.39 16.83
C LYS A 261 11.68 -2.36 15.70
N TYR A 262 11.82 -1.87 14.47
CA TYR A 262 12.12 -2.67 13.30
C TYR A 262 13.55 -2.42 12.80
N ASP A 263 14.13 -3.44 12.18
CA ASP A 263 15.51 -3.49 11.71
C ASP A 263 15.58 -3.74 10.19
N PHE A 264 16.80 -3.87 9.67
CA PHE A 264 17.04 -4.16 8.25
C PHE A 264 16.28 -5.41 7.78
N ASP A 265 16.32 -6.50 8.54
CA ASP A 265 15.69 -7.77 8.16
C ASP A 265 14.17 -7.65 8.08
N HIS A 266 13.56 -6.88 8.98
CA HIS A 266 12.13 -6.54 8.86
C HIS A 266 11.82 -5.92 7.51
N TYR A 267 12.54 -4.87 7.10
CA TYR A 267 12.27 -4.16 5.85
C TYR A 267 12.63 -5.01 4.62
N ALA A 268 13.82 -5.62 4.63
CA ALA A 268 14.33 -6.42 3.53
C ALA A 268 13.46 -7.65 3.23
N SER A 269 12.88 -8.28 4.26
CA SER A 269 11.98 -9.42 4.06
C SER A 269 10.77 -9.08 3.19
N ARG A 270 10.24 -7.85 3.25
CA ARG A 270 9.06 -7.46 2.45
C ARG A 270 9.45 -7.33 0.98
N TYR A 271 10.57 -6.65 0.71
CA TYR A 271 11.08 -6.53 -0.66
C TYR A 271 11.52 -7.88 -1.23
N TRP A 272 12.10 -8.76 -0.41
CA TRP A 272 12.40 -10.14 -0.78
C TRP A 272 11.13 -10.89 -1.19
N CYS A 273 10.07 -10.83 -0.37
CA CYS A 273 8.80 -11.47 -0.70
C CYS A 273 8.21 -10.95 -2.01
N HIS A 274 8.23 -9.64 -2.25
CA HIS A 274 7.77 -9.08 -3.51
C HIS A 274 8.63 -9.52 -4.71
N GLN A 275 9.96 -9.51 -4.60
CA GLN A 275 10.84 -10.01 -5.65
C GLN A 275 10.52 -11.46 -6.00
N MET A 276 10.43 -12.33 -5.00
CA MET A 276 10.12 -13.75 -5.21
C MET A 276 8.72 -13.95 -5.78
N MET A 277 7.73 -13.21 -5.28
CA MET A 277 6.34 -13.30 -5.72
C MET A 277 6.17 -12.82 -7.17
N TRP A 278 6.84 -11.75 -7.59
CA TRP A 278 6.63 -11.19 -8.94
C TRP A 278 7.51 -11.83 -10.01
N GLU A 279 8.78 -12.12 -9.70
CA GLU A 279 9.78 -12.43 -10.73
C GLU A 279 10.09 -13.91 -10.92
N SER A 280 9.73 -14.76 -9.95
CA SER A 280 10.15 -16.15 -9.90
C SER A 280 9.00 -17.13 -10.04
N SER A 281 9.34 -18.42 -10.18
CA SER A 281 8.40 -19.55 -10.08
C SER A 281 8.36 -20.18 -8.68
N TYR A 282 8.89 -19.50 -7.65
CA TYR A 282 9.01 -20.04 -6.29
C TYR A 282 7.70 -20.64 -5.76
N ARG A 283 7.78 -21.79 -5.08
CA ARG A 283 6.66 -22.41 -4.37
C ARG A 283 7.15 -22.88 -3.02
N GLY A 284 6.64 -22.29 -1.93
CA GLY A 284 7.14 -22.62 -0.60
C GLY A 284 6.44 -21.85 0.51
N GLU A 285 7.07 -21.87 1.68
CA GLU A 285 6.66 -21.07 2.83
C GLU A 285 7.06 -19.60 2.62
N SER A 286 6.24 -18.68 3.12
CA SER A 286 6.64 -17.28 3.27
C SER A 286 7.60 -17.17 4.46
N PRO A 287 8.68 -16.37 4.35
CA PRO A 287 9.56 -16.13 5.49
C PRO A 287 8.97 -15.18 6.52
N ILE A 288 7.84 -14.54 6.22
CA ILE A 288 7.15 -13.60 7.11
C ILE A 288 5.95 -14.30 7.73
N GLU A 289 5.80 -14.20 9.05
CA GLU A 289 4.59 -14.61 9.76
C GLU A 289 3.39 -13.75 9.34
N ASP A 290 2.26 -14.41 9.12
CA ASP A 290 0.98 -13.77 8.90
C ASP A 290 -0.06 -14.43 9.82
N PRO A 291 -0.59 -13.71 10.82
CA PRO A 291 -1.58 -14.26 11.75
C PRO A 291 -2.93 -14.57 11.09
N ASP A 292 -3.20 -14.00 9.92
CA ASP A 292 -4.42 -14.24 9.15
C ASP A 292 -4.28 -15.43 8.18
N ALA A 293 -3.10 -16.07 8.11
CA ALA A 293 -2.84 -17.19 7.21
C ALA A 293 -3.01 -18.55 7.92
N GLU A 294 -3.36 -19.57 7.13
CA GLU A 294 -3.11 -20.95 7.53
C GLU A 294 -1.61 -21.16 7.78
N LEU A 295 -1.26 -21.93 8.81
CA LEU A 295 0.13 -22.17 9.19
C LEU A 295 0.67 -23.44 8.51
N PRO A 296 1.85 -23.39 7.86
CA PRO A 296 2.69 -22.21 7.68
C PRO A 296 2.18 -21.30 6.53
N PRO A 297 2.35 -19.95 6.64
CA PRO A 297 2.01 -19.04 5.56
C PRO A 297 2.79 -19.39 4.29
N ARG A 298 2.16 -19.23 3.12
CA ARG A 298 2.70 -19.65 1.83
C ARG A 298 3.10 -18.47 0.96
N LEU A 299 4.08 -18.68 0.07
CA LEU A 299 4.46 -17.76 -1.00
C LEU A 299 4.46 -18.51 -2.33
N ALA A 300 3.85 -17.92 -3.35
CA ALA A 300 3.90 -18.40 -4.72
C ALA A 300 4.39 -17.29 -5.67
N GLY A 301 5.44 -17.60 -6.42
CA GLY A 301 5.93 -16.78 -7.52
C GLY A 301 5.01 -16.83 -8.74
N LEU A 302 4.80 -15.68 -9.37
CA LEU A 302 3.91 -15.52 -10.51
C LEU A 302 4.62 -15.57 -11.85
N ASP A 303 5.96 -15.53 -11.88
CA ASP A 303 6.75 -15.55 -13.10
C ASP A 303 6.19 -14.55 -14.15
N LEU A 304 6.05 -13.28 -13.72
CA LEU A 304 5.45 -12.25 -14.55
C LEU A 304 6.34 -11.94 -15.76
N PRO A 305 5.74 -11.63 -16.93
CA PRO A 305 6.48 -11.16 -18.09
C PRO A 305 7.28 -9.88 -17.81
N ASP A 306 8.40 -9.71 -18.51
CA ASP A 306 9.32 -8.59 -18.32
C ASP A 306 8.66 -7.21 -18.54
N ASP A 307 7.72 -7.10 -19.50
CA ASP A 307 6.98 -5.86 -19.75
C ASP A 307 6.02 -5.51 -18.60
N VAL A 308 5.41 -6.52 -17.97
CA VAL A 308 4.55 -6.33 -16.79
C VAL A 308 5.38 -5.88 -15.60
N LEU A 309 6.54 -6.49 -15.38
CA LEU A 309 7.48 -6.10 -14.32
C LEU A 309 7.94 -4.65 -14.50
N ARG A 310 8.33 -4.24 -15.72
CA ARG A 310 8.70 -2.85 -16.02
C ARG A 310 7.60 -1.84 -15.68
N LYS A 311 6.37 -2.12 -16.13
CA LYS A 311 5.20 -1.29 -15.85
C LYS A 311 4.97 -1.12 -14.35
N MET A 312 4.87 -2.22 -13.63
CA MET A 312 4.61 -2.21 -12.18
C MET A 312 5.74 -1.57 -11.38
N SER A 313 6.99 -1.82 -11.74
CA SER A 313 8.15 -1.34 -10.98
C SER A 313 8.30 0.18 -11.02
N GLY A 314 7.96 0.85 -12.12
CA GLY A 314 8.13 2.31 -12.16
C GLY A 314 7.57 3.03 -13.38
N GLU A 315 7.39 2.38 -14.53
CA GLU A 315 6.89 3.08 -15.72
C GLU A 315 5.45 3.59 -15.52
N ASN A 316 4.61 2.85 -14.79
CA ASN A 316 3.26 3.32 -14.45
C ASN A 316 3.31 4.58 -13.58
N VAL A 317 4.18 4.62 -12.56
CA VAL A 317 4.37 5.79 -11.69
C VAL A 317 4.81 7.00 -12.52
N ALA A 318 5.82 6.83 -13.37
CA ALA A 318 6.32 7.88 -14.25
C ALA A 318 5.26 8.39 -15.24
N ARG A 319 4.51 7.47 -15.88
CA ARG A 319 3.43 7.83 -16.81
C ARG A 319 2.31 8.63 -16.14
N LEU A 320 2.07 8.36 -14.86
CA LEU A 320 1.06 9.06 -14.05
C LEU A 320 1.58 10.38 -13.46
N GLY A 321 2.86 10.70 -13.64
CA GLY A 321 3.47 11.94 -13.13
C GLY A 321 3.61 11.96 -11.60
N LEU A 322 3.86 10.80 -11.00
CA LEU A 322 3.99 10.62 -9.54
C LEU A 322 5.47 10.58 -9.08
#